data_AF-A0A818LZ70-F1
#
_entry.id   AF-A0A818LZ70-F1
#
_cell.length_a   1.000
_cell.length_b   1.000
_cell.length_c   1.000
_cell.angle_alpha   90.00
_cell.angle_beta   90.00
_cell.angle_gamma   90.00
#
_symmetry.space_group_name_H-M   'P 1'
#
loop_
_entity.id
_entity.type
_entity.pdbx_description
1 polymer ?
#
loop_
_entity_poly.entity_id
_entity_poly.type
_entity_poly.pdbx_seq_one_letter_code
_entity_poly.pdbx_strand_id
1 'polypeptide(L)'
;IRVPTIVTIMMLAIRDAVSDMSPYVRKTAANAIAKLYALDPELKDELILIIAKLLADKTILVNGSAVQAFEHVCPERIDLIHKNYRRLCNLLVDIDEWGQVTVLNMLTRYARSQFVDPDKTFEDDKKNFYENETEQNDNDDEDSLDKKTYVMDSDHRLLLRCTKPLLQSRNSAVCII
;
A
#
# COMPACT_ATOMS: atom_id res chain seq x y z
N ILE A 1 21.83 21.69 24.90
CA ILE A 1 20.51 21.03 25.11
C ILE A 1 20.74 19.53 25.03
N ARG A 2 20.28 18.73 25.99
CA ARG A 2 20.49 17.27 25.96
C ARG A 2 19.53 16.65 24.94
N VAL A 3 20.00 15.68 24.15
CA VAL A 3 19.26 14.98 23.09
C VAL A 3 17.87 14.45 23.53
N PRO A 4 17.66 13.97 24.78
CA PRO A 4 16.33 13.54 25.23
C PRO A 4 15.29 14.67 25.29
N THR A 5 15.69 15.90 25.65
CA THR A 5 14.75 17.03 25.77
C THR A 5 14.25 17.51 24.41
N ILE A 6 15.07 17.40 23.35
CA ILE A 6 14.65 17.84 22.01
C ILE A 6 13.63 16.89 21.40
N VAL A 7 13.75 15.58 21.67
CA VAL A 7 12.82 14.55 21.19
C VAL A 7 11.41 14.79 21.73
N THR A 8 11.24 15.03 23.03
CA THR A 8 9.93 15.32 23.63
C THR A 8 9.28 16.57 23.04
N ILE A 9 10.05 17.65 22.84
CA ILE A 9 9.54 18.88 22.24
C ILE A 9 9.11 18.66 20.79
N MET A 10 9.93 17.93 20.01
CA MET A 10 9.58 17.57 18.63
C MET A 10 8.31 16.74 18.56
N MET A 11 8.13 15.79 19.48
CA MET A 11 6.93 14.96 19.50
C MET A 11 5.66 15.78 19.78
N LEU A 12 5.71 16.70 20.74
CA LEU A 12 4.59 17.62 21.01
C LEU A 12 4.30 18.50 19.78
N ALA A 13 5.33 19.08 19.16
CA ALA A 13 5.17 19.91 17.97
C ALA A 13 4.55 19.15 16.79
N ILE A 14 4.94 17.87 16.57
CA ILE A 14 4.36 17.03 15.53
C ILE A 14 2.89 16.72 15.82
N ARG A 15 2.55 16.40 17.08
CA ARG A 15 1.15 16.11 17.48
C ARG A 15 0.22 17.29 17.18
N ASP A 16 0.68 18.50 17.46
CA ASP A 16 -0.08 19.72 17.16
C ASP A 16 -0.16 19.95 15.64
N ALA A 17 0.98 19.88 14.94
CA ALA A 17 1.07 20.13 13.51
C ALA A 17 0.26 19.16 12.65
N VAL A 18 0.05 17.91 13.09
CA VAL A 18 -0.80 16.90 12.40
C VAL A 18 -2.27 17.30 12.40
N SER A 19 -2.70 18.19 13.29
CA SER A 19 -4.07 18.68 13.37
C SER A 19 -4.25 20.07 12.76
N ASP A 20 -3.20 20.62 12.15
CA ASP A 20 -3.21 21.98 11.61
C ASP A 20 -4.18 22.12 10.42
N MET A 21 -4.79 23.30 10.28
CA MET A 21 -5.70 23.61 9.17
C MET A 21 -5.00 23.55 7.81
N SER A 22 -3.71 23.92 7.77
CA SER A 22 -2.91 23.95 6.56
C SER A 22 -2.41 22.55 6.18
N PRO A 23 -2.71 22.06 4.97
CA PRO A 23 -2.22 20.76 4.52
C PRO A 23 -0.68 20.74 4.35
N TYR A 24 -0.05 21.90 4.14
CA TYR A 24 1.41 21.99 4.06
C TYR A 24 2.07 21.75 5.41
N VAL A 25 1.45 22.22 6.50
CA VAL A 25 1.94 21.97 7.86
C VAL A 25 1.80 20.49 8.19
N ARG A 26 0.64 19.87 7.89
CA ARG A 26 0.43 18.42 8.07
C ARG A 26 1.39 17.57 7.25
N LYS A 27 1.64 17.93 5.97
CA LYS A 27 2.66 17.29 5.12
C LYS A 27 4.05 17.38 5.74
N THR A 28 4.40 18.56 6.27
CA THR A 28 5.71 18.77 6.91
C THR A 28 5.84 17.95 8.19
N ALA A 29 4.77 17.88 8.99
CA ALA A 29 4.73 17.03 10.18
C ALA A 29 4.93 15.55 9.82
N ALA A 30 4.29 15.07 8.75
CA ALA A 30 4.48 13.70 8.25
C ALA A 30 5.94 13.40 7.89
N ASN A 31 6.62 14.31 7.17
CA ASN A 31 8.04 14.14 6.84
C ASN A 31 8.98 14.20 8.07
N ALA A 32 8.56 14.86 9.15
CA ALA A 32 9.34 14.93 10.38
C ALA A 32 9.29 13.63 11.19
N ILE A 33 8.26 12.80 11.01
CA ILE A 33 8.08 11.54 11.76
C ILE A 33 9.26 10.59 11.55
N ALA A 34 9.72 10.40 10.31
CA ALA A 34 10.85 9.51 10.02
C ALA A 34 12.13 9.96 10.73
N LYS A 35 12.35 11.29 10.82
CA LYS A 35 13.50 11.86 11.53
C LYS A 35 13.39 11.68 13.04
N LEU A 36 12.19 11.86 13.59
CA LEU A 36 11.96 11.65 15.03
C LEU A 36 12.14 10.18 15.41
N TYR A 37 11.64 9.25 14.61
CA TYR A 37 11.82 7.82 14.82
C TYR A 37 13.30 7.41 14.76
N ALA A 38 14.08 7.99 13.84
CA ALA A 38 15.52 7.74 13.76
C ALA A 38 16.30 8.27 14.98
N LEU A 39 15.79 9.32 15.65
CA LEU A 39 16.39 9.86 16.87
C LEU A 39 16.01 9.05 18.11
N ASP A 40 14.76 8.59 18.16
CA ASP A 40 14.24 7.80 19.28
C ASP A 40 13.23 6.74 18.79
N PRO A 41 13.69 5.50 18.58
CA PRO A 41 12.84 4.39 18.19
C PRO A 41 11.82 3.96 19.25
N GLU A 42 11.99 4.35 20.53
CA GLU A 42 11.07 3.98 21.60
C GLU A 42 9.68 4.63 21.43
N LEU A 43 9.62 5.73 20.66
CA LEU A 43 8.36 6.44 20.35
C LEU A 43 7.50 5.75 19.28
N LYS A 44 7.91 4.57 18.78
CA LYS A 44 7.24 3.87 17.66
C LYS A 44 5.73 3.81 17.82
N ASP A 45 5.23 3.36 18.98
CA ASP A 45 3.81 3.16 19.21
C ASP A 45 3.01 4.47 19.14
N GLU A 46 3.58 5.56 19.65
CA GLU A 46 2.96 6.87 19.56
C GLU A 46 2.96 7.41 18.12
N LEU A 47 4.06 7.21 17.39
CA LEU A 47 4.18 7.61 15.99
C LEU A 47 3.21 6.84 15.10
N ILE A 48 2.95 5.57 15.38
CA ILE A 48 1.95 4.76 14.67
C ILE A 48 0.57 5.40 14.74
N LEU A 49 0.16 5.92 15.91
CA LEU A 49 -1.14 6.60 16.06
C LEU A 49 -1.22 7.87 15.21
N ILE A 50 -0.11 8.62 15.14
CA ILE A 50 -0.02 9.83 14.32
C ILE A 50 -0.05 9.50 12.83
N ILE A 51 0.70 8.48 12.40
CA ILE A 51 0.72 7.98 11.02
C ILE A 51 -0.67 7.51 10.63
N ALA A 52 -1.36 6.74 11.48
CA ALA A 52 -2.72 6.27 11.19
C ALA A 52 -3.70 7.44 10.93
N LYS A 53 -3.57 8.53 11.69
CA LYS A 53 -4.35 9.76 11.48
C LYS A 53 -4.01 10.45 10.16
N LEU A 54 -2.71 10.59 9.84
CA LEU A 54 -2.26 11.20 8.59
C LEU A 54 -2.61 10.35 7.36
N LEU A 55 -2.56 9.02 7.47
CA LEU A 55 -3.00 8.10 6.43
C LEU A 55 -4.50 8.16 6.17
N ALA A 56 -5.29 8.74 7.08
CA ALA A 56 -6.72 8.99 6.93
C ALA A 56 -7.04 10.44 6.48
N ASP A 57 -6.02 11.24 6.16
CA ASP A 57 -6.20 12.63 5.75
C ASP A 57 -7.00 12.75 4.45
N LYS A 58 -7.88 13.75 4.42
CA LYS A 58 -8.73 14.05 3.26
C LYS A 58 -7.95 14.76 2.16
N THR A 59 -6.86 15.46 2.50
CA THR A 59 -6.07 16.21 1.55
C THR A 59 -4.97 15.36 0.96
N ILE A 60 -4.97 15.27 -0.37
CA ILE A 60 -4.00 14.45 -1.10
C ILE A 60 -2.53 14.83 -0.85
N LEU A 61 -2.25 16.12 -0.64
CA LEU A 61 -0.90 16.64 -0.36
C LEU A 61 -0.22 15.97 0.84
N VAL A 62 -0.99 15.43 1.77
CA VAL A 62 -0.48 14.79 2.99
C VAL A 62 -0.22 13.29 2.77
N ASN A 63 -1.02 12.63 1.93
CA ASN A 63 -1.01 11.17 1.79
C ASN A 63 0.34 10.61 1.30
N GLY A 64 1.01 11.27 0.35
CA GLY A 64 2.34 10.84 -0.13
C GLY A 64 3.38 10.80 1.00
N SER A 65 3.46 11.88 1.78
CA SER A 65 4.35 11.97 2.95
C SER A 65 3.91 11.05 4.10
N ALA A 66 2.61 10.83 4.28
CA ALA A 66 2.09 9.91 5.29
C ALA A 66 2.48 8.46 4.97
N VAL A 67 2.39 8.04 3.70
CA VAL A 67 2.83 6.71 3.27
C VAL A 67 4.35 6.57 3.37
N GLN A 68 5.12 7.62 3.08
CA GLN A 68 6.56 7.61 3.33
C GLN A 68 6.91 7.42 4.82
N ALA A 69 6.21 8.11 5.72
CA ALA A 69 6.39 7.93 7.15
C ALA A 69 6.01 6.49 7.58
N PHE A 70 4.91 5.96 7.05
CA PHE A 70 4.51 4.56 7.26
C PHE A 70 5.62 3.57 6.85
N GLU A 71 6.17 3.73 5.64
CA GLU A 71 7.23 2.86 5.13
C GLU A 71 8.49 2.84 6.01
N HIS A 72 8.84 3.95 6.64
CA HIS A 72 10.03 4.04 7.49
C HIS A 72 9.81 3.55 8.92
N VAL A 73 8.60 3.70 9.47
CA VAL A 73 8.33 3.45 10.90
C VAL A 73 7.68 2.10 11.15
N CYS A 74 6.69 1.73 10.34
CA CYS A 74 5.85 0.57 10.59
C CYS A 74 5.36 -0.15 9.31
N PRO A 75 6.26 -0.53 8.38
CA PRO A 75 5.87 -1.21 7.14
C PRO A 75 5.14 -2.55 7.36
N GLU A 76 5.29 -3.16 8.53
CA GLU A 76 4.61 -4.39 8.96
C GLU A 76 3.12 -4.19 9.29
N ARG A 77 2.68 -2.95 9.56
CA ARG A 77 1.30 -2.62 9.96
C ARG A 77 0.37 -2.43 8.76
N ILE A 78 0.26 -3.48 7.95
CA ILE A 78 -0.58 -3.52 6.74
C ILE A 78 -2.06 -3.23 7.04
N ASP A 79 -2.51 -3.45 8.28
CA ASP A 79 -3.85 -3.10 8.75
C ASP A 79 -4.19 -1.60 8.58
N LEU A 80 -3.19 -0.72 8.67
CA LEU A 80 -3.37 0.73 8.45
C LEU A 80 -3.59 1.06 6.97
N ILE A 81 -2.91 0.34 6.09
CA ILE A 81 -3.06 0.47 4.65
C ILE A 81 -4.39 -0.10 4.20
N HIS A 82 -4.78 -1.28 4.72
CA HIS A 82 -6.03 -1.96 4.35
C HIS A 82 -7.25 -1.03 4.47
N LYS A 83 -7.34 -0.26 5.56
CA LYS A 83 -8.41 0.71 5.81
C LYS A 83 -8.46 1.85 4.78
N ASN A 84 -7.32 2.21 4.20
CA ASN A 84 -7.16 3.35 3.30
C ASN A 84 -6.89 2.94 1.83
N TYR A 85 -6.81 1.63 1.54
CA TYR A 85 -6.30 1.08 0.30
C TYR A 85 -6.99 1.67 -0.95
N ARG A 86 -8.31 1.54 -1.04
CA ARG A 86 -9.09 2.02 -2.19
C ARG A 86 -8.90 3.52 -2.40
N ARG A 87 -8.80 4.29 -1.32
CA ARG A 87 -8.57 5.74 -1.40
C ARG A 87 -7.18 6.04 -1.94
N LEU A 88 -6.15 5.35 -1.43
CA LEU A 88 -4.77 5.52 -1.91
C LEU A 88 -4.63 5.14 -3.40
N CYS A 89 -5.29 4.06 -3.85
CA CYS A 89 -5.32 3.70 -5.28
C CYS A 89 -5.94 4.80 -6.13
N ASN A 90 -7.11 5.31 -5.73
CA ASN A 90 -7.81 6.35 -6.51
C ASN A 90 -7.04 7.67 -6.57
N LEU A 91 -6.31 8.01 -5.52
CA LEU A 91 -5.53 9.26 -5.45
C LEU A 91 -4.14 9.14 -6.09
N LEU A 92 -3.67 7.93 -6.44
CA LEU A 92 -2.28 7.66 -6.83
C LEU A 92 -1.74 8.54 -7.96
N VAL A 93 -2.59 8.85 -8.96
CA VAL A 93 -2.20 9.68 -10.13
C VAL A 93 -2.07 11.16 -9.76
N ASP A 94 -2.81 11.60 -8.74
CA ASP A 94 -2.88 12.99 -8.31
C ASP A 94 -1.85 13.32 -7.18
N ILE A 95 -1.16 12.29 -6.66
CA ILE A 95 -0.08 12.45 -5.66
C ILE A 95 1.17 13.02 -6.35
N ASP A 96 1.97 13.80 -5.60
CA ASP A 96 3.22 14.35 -6.09
C ASP A 96 4.24 13.26 -6.48
N GLU A 97 5.19 13.62 -7.33
CA GLU A 97 6.13 12.69 -8.00
C GLU A 97 6.89 11.78 -7.02
N TRP A 98 7.34 12.31 -5.89
CA TRP A 98 8.08 11.57 -4.86
C TRP A 98 7.15 10.66 -4.05
N GLY A 99 5.97 11.18 -3.70
CA GLY A 99 4.92 10.40 -3.04
C GLY A 99 4.44 9.24 -3.91
N GLN A 100 4.29 9.45 -5.21
CA GLN A 100 3.78 8.46 -6.16
C GLN A 100 4.65 7.20 -6.21
N VAL A 101 5.99 7.35 -6.29
CA VAL A 101 6.93 6.22 -6.25
C VAL A 101 6.80 5.44 -4.93
N THR A 102 6.71 6.17 -3.81
CA THR A 102 6.62 5.56 -2.48
C THR A 102 5.32 4.80 -2.29
N VAL A 103 4.19 5.40 -2.71
CA VAL A 103 2.87 4.78 -2.63
C VAL A 103 2.78 3.58 -3.56
N LEU A 104 3.33 3.67 -4.78
CA LEU A 104 3.34 2.55 -5.70
C LEU A 104 4.13 1.36 -5.14
N ASN A 105 5.33 1.59 -4.62
CA ASN A 105 6.13 0.54 -3.97
C ASN A 105 5.38 -0.15 -2.81
N MET A 106 4.73 0.65 -1.97
CA MET A 106 3.91 0.16 -0.87
C MET A 106 2.72 -0.68 -1.38
N LEU A 107 1.98 -0.19 -2.38
CA LEU A 107 0.84 -0.89 -2.97
C LEU A 107 1.26 -2.18 -3.69
N THR A 108 2.43 -2.19 -4.33
CA THR A 108 3.01 -3.40 -4.94
C THR A 108 3.34 -4.45 -3.88
N ARG A 109 3.97 -4.06 -2.76
CA ARG A 109 4.21 -4.97 -1.63
C ARG A 109 2.89 -5.49 -1.03
N TYR A 110 1.91 -4.61 -0.88
CA TYR A 110 0.57 -4.98 -0.43
C TYR A 110 -0.05 -6.04 -1.37
N ALA A 111 -0.03 -5.80 -2.67
CA ALA A 111 -0.65 -6.71 -3.64
C ALA A 111 -0.01 -8.10 -3.63
N ARG A 112 1.32 -8.19 -3.53
CA ARG A 112 2.07 -9.46 -3.50
C ARG A 112 1.83 -10.29 -2.24
N SER A 113 1.37 -9.66 -1.16
CA SER A 113 1.16 -10.34 0.13
C SER A 113 -0.31 -10.61 0.46
N GLN A 114 -1.23 -9.78 -0.06
CA GLN A 114 -2.64 -9.83 0.31
C GLN A 114 -3.56 -10.41 -0.77
N PHE A 115 -3.12 -10.48 -2.02
CA PHE A 115 -3.91 -11.13 -3.08
C PHE A 115 -3.38 -12.52 -3.40
N VAL A 116 -4.30 -13.39 -3.85
CA VAL A 116 -3.95 -14.72 -4.33
C VAL A 116 -3.04 -14.60 -5.55
N ASP A 117 -1.99 -15.41 -5.56
CA ASP A 117 -1.07 -15.51 -6.68
C ASP A 117 -1.81 -16.12 -7.90
N PRO A 118 -1.99 -15.36 -8.99
CA PRO A 118 -2.68 -15.86 -10.17
C PRO A 118 -2.01 -17.11 -10.75
N ASP A 119 -0.68 -17.23 -10.66
CA ASP A 119 0.06 -18.35 -11.25
C ASP A 119 -0.18 -19.67 -10.49
N LYS A 120 -0.38 -19.59 -9.17
CA LYS A 120 -0.71 -20.77 -8.34
C LYS A 120 -2.09 -21.33 -8.64
N THR A 121 -3.08 -20.46 -8.88
CA THR A 121 -4.41 -20.92 -9.32
C THR A 121 -4.33 -21.73 -10.61
N PHE A 122 -3.49 -21.33 -11.57
CA PHE A 122 -3.31 -22.11 -12.81
C PHE A 122 -2.56 -23.44 -12.60
N GLU A 123 -1.61 -23.51 -11.65
CA GLU A 123 -0.89 -24.76 -11.35
C GLU A 123 -1.73 -25.78 -10.59
N ASP A 124 -2.52 -25.34 -9.61
CA ASP A 124 -3.46 -26.20 -8.88
C ASP A 124 -4.55 -26.71 -9.82
N ASP A 125 -5.03 -25.87 -10.75
CA ASP A 125 -5.97 -26.28 -11.79
C ASP A 125 -5.36 -27.31 -12.76
N LYS A 126 -4.08 -27.16 -13.14
CA LYS A 126 -3.38 -28.16 -13.97
C LYS A 126 -3.20 -29.48 -13.22
N LYS A 127 -2.83 -29.47 -11.94
CA LYS A 127 -2.69 -30.70 -11.15
C LYS A 127 -4.03 -31.42 -10.98
N ASN A 128 -5.09 -30.70 -10.66
CA ASN A 128 -6.44 -31.28 -10.57
C ASN A 128 -6.91 -31.83 -11.93
N PHE A 129 -6.53 -31.22 -13.04
CA PHE A 129 -6.83 -31.74 -14.37
C PHE A 129 -6.10 -33.07 -14.65
N TYR A 130 -4.80 -33.17 -14.35
CA TYR A 130 -4.02 -34.40 -14.59
C TYR A 130 -4.27 -35.51 -13.56
N GLU A 131 -4.61 -35.19 -12.31
CA GLU A 131 -4.95 -36.20 -11.28
C GLU A 131 -6.34 -36.82 -11.53
N ASN A 132 -7.29 -36.05 -12.08
CA ASN A 132 -8.60 -36.58 -12.48
C ASN A 132 -8.54 -37.45 -13.74
N GLU A 133 -7.52 -37.32 -14.60
CA GLU A 133 -7.30 -38.23 -15.75
C GLU A 133 -6.75 -39.61 -15.31
N THR A 134 -6.21 -39.74 -14.09
CA THR A 134 -5.68 -41.02 -13.58
C THR A 134 -6.70 -41.89 -12.84
N GLU A 135 -7.92 -41.41 -12.59
CA GLU A 135 -9.00 -42.20 -11.97
C GLU A 135 -10.32 -42.11 -12.76
N GLN A 136 -10.54 -43.07 -13.67
CA GLN A 136 -11.79 -43.58 -14.30
C GLN A 136 -11.69 -43.61 -15.83
N ASN A 137 -11.48 -44.78 -16.43
CA ASN A 137 -12.52 -45.69 -16.93
C ASN A 137 -13.50 -45.01 -17.89
N ASP A 138 -13.44 -45.46 -19.15
CA ASP A 138 -14.40 -45.32 -20.24
C ASP A 138 -15.79 -44.85 -19.80
N ASN A 139 -16.19 -43.65 -20.24
CA ASN A 139 -17.51 -43.37 -20.82
C ASN A 139 -17.50 -41.99 -21.49
N ASP A 140 -17.87 -42.00 -22.76
CA ASP A 140 -18.20 -40.83 -23.57
C ASP A 140 -19.28 -39.99 -22.88
N ASP A 141 -19.03 -38.69 -22.65
CA ASP A 141 -20.08 -37.67 -22.59
C ASP A 141 -19.50 -36.27 -22.89
N GLU A 142 -20.25 -35.55 -23.71
CA GLU A 142 -19.93 -34.30 -24.40
C GLU A 142 -19.61 -33.11 -23.47
N ASP A 143 -18.49 -32.46 -23.76
CA ASP A 143 -18.32 -31.00 -23.90
C ASP A 143 -19.03 -30.09 -22.87
N SER A 144 -18.50 -30.06 -21.64
CA SER A 144 -18.64 -28.90 -20.75
C SER A 144 -17.31 -28.55 -20.08
N LEU A 145 -16.34 -28.09 -20.88
CA LEU A 145 -15.22 -27.29 -20.38
C LEU A 145 -15.78 -25.95 -19.88
N ASP A 146 -16.37 -25.96 -18.68
CA ASP A 146 -16.65 -24.77 -17.90
C ASP A 146 -15.30 -24.06 -17.69
N LYS A 147 -15.01 -23.13 -18.58
CA LYS A 147 -13.89 -22.19 -18.50
C LYS A 147 -14.11 -21.40 -17.21
N LYS A 148 -13.67 -21.94 -16.06
CA LYS A 148 -13.67 -21.24 -14.77
C LYS A 148 -12.90 -19.96 -14.99
N THR A 149 -13.66 -18.90 -15.19
CA THR A 149 -13.14 -17.62 -15.62
C THR A 149 -12.41 -17.07 -14.41
N TYR A 150 -11.10 -16.82 -14.52
CA TYR A 150 -10.31 -16.28 -13.42
C TYR A 150 -11.01 -15.02 -12.86
N VAL A 151 -11.58 -15.16 -11.65
CA VAL A 151 -12.27 -14.06 -10.97
C VAL A 151 -11.24 -13.32 -10.15
N MET A 152 -10.52 -12.39 -10.79
CA MET A 152 -9.60 -11.49 -10.08
C MET A 152 -10.37 -10.68 -9.03
N ASP A 153 -9.81 -10.59 -7.82
CA ASP A 153 -10.34 -9.79 -6.71
C ASP A 153 -10.60 -8.33 -7.15
N SER A 154 -11.70 -7.75 -6.66
CA SER A 154 -12.11 -6.39 -7.03
C SER A 154 -11.07 -5.33 -6.67
N ASP A 155 -10.37 -5.49 -5.54
CA ASP A 155 -9.35 -4.54 -5.08
C ASP A 155 -8.05 -4.71 -5.87
N HIS A 156 -7.72 -5.94 -6.28
CA HIS A 156 -6.62 -6.18 -7.19
C HIS A 156 -6.89 -5.51 -8.56
N ARG A 157 -8.10 -5.66 -9.12
CA ARG A 157 -8.50 -4.96 -10.35
C ARG A 157 -8.43 -3.44 -10.21
N LEU A 158 -8.84 -2.91 -9.05
CA LEU A 158 -8.80 -1.46 -8.77
C LEU A 158 -7.37 -0.93 -8.88
N LEU A 159 -6.40 -1.59 -8.23
CA LEU A 159 -5.00 -1.18 -8.31
C LEU A 159 -4.50 -1.15 -9.75
N LEU A 160 -4.70 -2.21 -10.51
CA LEU A 160 -4.27 -2.28 -11.92
C LEU A 160 -4.89 -1.19 -12.78
N ARG A 161 -6.17 -0.86 -12.54
CA ARG A 161 -6.84 0.23 -13.24
C ARG A 161 -6.22 1.58 -12.89
N CYS A 162 -5.90 1.82 -11.62
CA CYS A 162 -5.31 3.07 -11.14
C CYS A 162 -3.84 3.24 -11.55
N THR A 163 -3.08 2.15 -11.72
CA THR A 163 -1.67 2.19 -12.13
C THR A 163 -1.49 2.26 -13.64
N LYS A 164 -2.47 1.81 -14.45
CA LYS A 164 -2.40 1.84 -15.92
C LYS A 164 -1.99 3.20 -16.52
N PRO A 165 -2.51 4.36 -16.07
CA PRO A 165 -2.08 5.66 -16.59
C PRO A 165 -0.62 5.98 -16.28
N LEU A 166 -0.05 5.41 -15.22
CA LEU A 166 1.32 5.67 -14.79
C LEU A 166 2.35 5.06 -15.73
N LEU A 167 2.00 4.02 -16.47
CA LEU A 167 2.86 3.42 -17.50
C LEU A 167 3.17 4.39 -18.65
N GLN A 168 2.35 5.42 -18.81
CA GLN A 168 2.54 6.50 -19.79
C GLN A 168 2.99 7.82 -19.13
N SER A 169 3.29 7.78 -17.82
CA SER A 169 3.71 8.95 -17.07
C SER A 169 5.07 9.46 -17.56
N ARG A 170 5.24 10.78 -17.50
CA ARG A 170 6.55 11.43 -17.73
C ARG A 170 7.53 11.17 -16.57
N ASN A 171 7.05 10.65 -15.45
CA ASN A 171 7.87 10.28 -14.32
C ASN A 171 8.50 8.90 -14.55
N SER A 172 9.74 8.89 -15.07
CA SER A 172 10.48 7.65 -15.36
C SER A 172 10.65 6.74 -14.15
N ALA A 173 10.66 7.29 -12.93
CA ALA A 173 10.81 6.50 -11.70
C ALA A 173 9.61 5.57 -11.44
N VAL A 174 8.46 5.87 -12.03
CA VAL A 174 7.22 5.10 -11.88
C VAL A 174 7.08 4.05 -13.00
N CYS A 175 7.73 4.26 -14.15
CA CYS A 175 7.71 3.33 -15.29
C CYS A 175 8.66 2.13 -15.16
N ILE A 176 9.57 2.13 -14.18
CA ILE A 176 10.63 1.11 -14.00
C ILE A 176 10.27 0.09 -12.89
N ILE A 177 9.15 0.26 -12.19
CA ILE A 177 8.65 -0.67 -11.16
C ILE A 177 7.75 -1.71 -11.81
#